data_AF-A0AAW9NN93-F1
#
_entry.id   AF-A0AAW9NN93-F1
#
_cell.length_a   1.000
_cell.length_b   1.000
_cell.length_c   1.000
_cell.angle_alpha   90.00
_cell.angle_beta   90.00
_cell.angle_gamma   90.00
#
_symmetry.space_group_name_H-M   'P 1'
#
loop_
_entity.id
_entity.type
_entity.pdbx_description
1 polymer ?
#
loop_
_entity_poly.entity_id
_entity_poly.type
_entity_poly.pdbx_seq_one_letter_code
_entity_poly.pdbx_strand_id
1 'polypeptide(L)' 'MGIILSIFYGFVGLFILYIVIETSVRKGINSSIIGQFIEKKYGIKEDKKSFLDDDLDNDK' A
#
# COMPACT_ATOMS: atom_id res chain seq x y z
N MET A 1 33.52 6.27 -9.70
CA MET A 1 32.25 6.46 -10.44
C MET A 1 31.40 5.18 -10.50
N GLY A 2 31.93 4.05 -10.99
CA GLY A 2 31.16 2.80 -11.15
C GLY A 2 30.53 2.23 -9.86
N ILE A 3 31.27 2.22 -8.75
CA ILE A 3 30.77 1.66 -7.47
C ILE A 3 29.59 2.46 -6.92
N ILE A 4 29.63 3.79 -7.04
CA ILE A 4 28.54 4.67 -6.57
C ILE A 4 27.26 4.42 -7.38
N LEU A 5 27.38 4.24 -8.69
CA LEU A 5 26.25 3.86 -9.55
C LEU A 5 25.69 2.49 -9.18
N SER A 6 26.55 1.49 -8.94
CA SER A 6 26.10 0.16 -8.51
C SER A 6 25.34 0.20 -7.18
N ILE A 7 25.82 0.97 -6.21
CA ILE A 7 25.14 1.16 -4.92
C ILE A 7 23.79 1.84 -5.12
N PHE A 8 23.73 2.89 -5.95
CA PHE A 8 22.48 3.59 -6.28
C PHE A 8 21.44 2.65 -6.90
N TYR A 9 21.81 1.87 -7.91
CA TYR A 9 20.90 0.88 -8.51
C TYR A 9 20.45 -0.18 -7.51
N GLY A 10 21.32 -0.60 -6.58
CA GLY A 10 20.95 -1.51 -5.50
C GLY A 10 19.84 -0.94 -4.61
N PHE A 11 19.94 0.32 -4.19
CA PHE A 11 18.90 0.99 -3.41
C PHE A 11 17.60 1.18 -4.19
N VAL A 12 17.68 1.54 -5.47
CA VAL A 12 16.48 1.66 -6.34
C VAL A 12 15.78 0.31 -6.46
N GLY A 13 16.52 -0.77 -6.68
CA GLY A 13 15.96 -2.13 -6.74
C GLY A 13 15.29 -2.54 -5.43
N LEU A 14 15.94 -2.25 -4.29
CA LEU A 14 15.37 -2.53 -2.98
C LEU A 14 14.08 -1.74 -2.72
N PHE A 15 14.04 -0.47 -3.16
CA PHE A 15 12.87 0.38 -3.05
C PHE A 15 11.69 -0.13 -3.89
N ILE A 16 11.95 -0.54 -5.13
CA ILE A 16 10.92 -1.16 -5.99
C ILE A 16 10.42 -2.47 -5.35
N LEU A 17 11.33 -3.30 -4.85
CA LEU A 17 10.98 -4.57 -4.19
C LEU A 17 10.09 -4.32 -2.96
N TYR A 18 10.40 -3.31 -2.15
CA TYR A 18 9.58 -2.90 -1.02
C TYR A 18 8.15 -2.56 -1.47
N ILE A 19 8.00 -1.71 -2.49
CA ILE A 19 6.68 -1.34 -3.03
C ILE A 19 5.92 -2.56 -3.54
N VAL A 20 6.59 -3.50 -4.21
CA VAL A 20 5.96 -4.73 -4.71
C VAL A 20 5.44 -5.59 -3.57
N ILE A 21 6.26 -5.83 -2.53
CA ILE A 21 5.85 -6.63 -1.36
C ILE A 21 4.72 -5.93 -0.63
N GLU A 22 4.86 -4.64 -0.36
CA GLU A 22 3.84 -3.83 0.30
C GLU A 22 2.51 -3.87 -0.45
N THR A 23 2.55 -3.63 -1.76
CA THR A 23 1.35 -3.63 -2.60
C THR A 23 0.75 -5.03 -2.66
N SER A 24 1.57 -6.07 -2.85
CA SER A 24 1.08 -7.45 -2.90
C SER A 24 0.48 -7.90 -1.57
N VAL A 25 1.05 -7.47 -0.43
CA VAL A 25 0.54 -7.78 0.90
C VAL A 25 -0.69 -6.94 1.22
N ARG A 26 -0.63 -5.60 1.12
CA ARG A 26 -1.78 -4.72 1.43
C ARG A 26 -2.93 -4.95 0.46
N LYS A 27 -2.67 -4.96 -0.84
CA LYS A 27 -3.70 -5.13 -1.87
C LYS A 27 -4.14 -6.59 -1.97
N GLY A 28 -3.23 -7.55 -1.82
CA GLY A 28 -3.56 -8.97 -1.82
C GLY A 28 -4.36 -9.39 -0.60
N ILE A 29 -4.03 -8.93 0.62
CA ILE A 29 -4.86 -9.19 1.81
C ILE A 29 -6.22 -8.50 1.67
N ASN A 30 -6.25 -7.24 1.22
CA ASN A 30 -7.49 -6.49 1.02
C ASN A 30 -8.40 -7.12 -0.06
N SER A 31 -7.84 -7.81 -1.06
CA SER A 31 -8.60 -8.53 -2.08
C SER A 31 -8.82 -10.03 -1.76
N SER A 32 -8.22 -10.52 -0.67
CA SER A 32 -8.25 -11.96 -0.33
C SER A 32 -9.56 -12.35 0.35
N ILE A 33 -9.92 -13.62 0.20
CA ILE A 33 -11.02 -14.30 0.89
C ILE A 33 -10.90 -14.08 2.41
N ILE A 34 -9.69 -13.99 2.96
CA ILE A 34 -9.47 -13.72 4.38
C ILE A 34 -9.85 -12.28 4.76
N GLY A 35 -9.54 -11.30 3.90
CA GLY A 35 -9.89 -9.89 4.11
C GLY A 35 -11.40 -9.69 4.06
N GLN A 36 -12.04 -10.25 3.04
CA GLN A 36 -13.51 -10.26 2.92
C GLN A 36 -14.20 -11.05 4.04
N PHE A 37 -13.58 -12.14 4.54
CA PHE A 37 -14.12 -12.91 5.65
C PHE A 37 -14.04 -12.13 6.96
N ILE A 38 -12.94 -11.40 7.21
CA ILE A 38 -12.80 -10.52 8.38
C ILE A 38 -13.76 -9.33 8.28
N GLU A 39 -13.88 -8.70 7.11
CA GLU A 39 -14.83 -7.62 6.85
C GLU A 39 -16.28 -8.07 7.12
N LYS A 40 -16.68 -9.24 6.61
CA LYS A 40 -18.02 -9.79 6.85
C LYS A 40 -18.26 -10.21 8.30
N LYS A 41 -17.24 -10.72 9.00
CA LYS A 41 -17.39 -11.25 10.36
C LYS A 41 -17.30 -10.18 11.44
N TYR A 42 -16.50 -9.14 11.22
CA TYR A 42 -16.24 -8.07 12.19
C TYR A 42 -16.81 -6.71 11.78
N GLY A 43 -17.39 -6.58 10.58
CA GLY A 43 -18.05 -5.35 10.11
C GLY A 43 -17.08 -4.17 9.91
N ILE A 44 -15.77 -4.42 9.98
CA ILE A 44 -14.74 -3.40 9.83
C ILE A 44 -14.61 -3.14 8.34
N LYS A 45 -15.40 -2.18 7.83
CA LYS A 45 -15.02 -1.46 6.62
C LYS A 45 -13.73 -0.72 6.97
N GLU A 46 -12.59 -1.26 6.56
CA GLU A 46 -11.41 -0.42 6.40
C GLU A 46 -11.72 0.51 5.22
N ASP A 47 -12.54 1.54 5.47
CA ASP A 47 -12.46 2.79 4.74
C ASP A 47 -11.04 3.30 5.01
N LYS A 48 -10.08 2.83 4.21
CA LYS A 48 -8.84 3.57 3.99
C LYS A 48 -9.27 4.85 3.30
N LYS A 49 -9.70 5.83 4.10
CA LYS A 49 -9.47 7.23 3.78
C LYS A 49 -7.98 7.30 3.45
N SER A 50 -7.69 7.33 2.17
CA SER A 50 -6.44 7.89 1.68
C SER A 50 -6.32 9.24 2.38
N PHE A 51 -5.20 9.53 3.05
CA PHE A 51 -4.95 10.86 3.64
C PHE A 51 -5.09 12.00 2.59
N LEU A 52 -5.17 11.64 1.31
CA LEU A 52 -5.35 12.53 0.16
C LEU A 52 -6.79 12.57 -0.40
N ASP A 53 -7.72 11.73 0.10
CA ASP A 53 -9.15 11.76 -0.27
C ASP A 53 -9.99 12.61 0.69
N ASP A 54 -9.36 13.36 1.60
CA ASP A 54 -10.01 14.46 2.34
C ASP A 54 -10.15 15.68 1.40
N ASP A 55 -10.66 15.44 0.19
CA ASP A 55 -11.02 16.45 -0.78
C ASP A 55 -12.33 17.09 -0.29
N LEU A 56 -12.14 18.11 0.55
CA LEU A 56 -12.73 19.44 0.40
C LEU A 56 -14.25 19.56 0.12
N ASP A 57 -15.09 18.60 0.49
CA ASP A 57 -16.54 18.77 0.42
C ASP A 57 -17.16 19.17 1.77
N ASN A 58 -17.27 20.49 1.88
CA ASN A 58 -18.49 21.20 2.28
C ASN A 58 -18.84 21.27 3.78
N ASP A 59 -18.41 22.36 4.40
CA ASP A 59 -19.22 23.03 5.42
C ASP A 59 -19.44 24.51 5.05
N LYS A 60 -20.58 24.74 4.40
CA LYS A 60 -21.51 25.89 4.50
C LYS A 60 -21.44 27.04 3.51
#